data_AF-A0A7W0TTA9-F1
#
_entry.id   AF-A0A7W0TTA9-F1
#
_cell.length_a   1.000
_cell.length_b   1.000
_cell.length_c   1.000
_cell.angle_alpha   90.00
_cell.angle_beta   90.00
_cell.angle_gamma   90.00
#
_symmetry.space_group_name_H-M   'P 1'
#
loop_
_entity.id
_entity.type
_entity.pdbx_description
1 polymer ?
#
loop_
_entity_poly.entity_id
_entity_poly.type
_entity_poly.pdbx_seq_one_letter_code
_entity_poly.pdbx_strand_id
1 'polypeptide(L)'
;MNDPPSNLGRLLAGPHNARLGPAIHAFNLPAEPDVCIGASPTCEAACYAKGFLFRIQLARHRRNHEWSRDDRFVRSMVGEIRRGLVRVVRIHTSGDFDQPDYVRSWAEVARACPGTAFFSYTRSWRVGPVLAELIGLARLANVSLWFSEDRDSGRPPAVPRVRRAYLLADGEAEDGVPTDADLVFRVPLPRRPGQCNQYARPAKRANGILVCPKEQGIARRVELTCSSCRICFTDRARRFGTP
;
A
#
# COMPACT_ATOMS: atom_id res chain seq x y z
N MET A 1 -3.20 -17.52 8.54
CA MET A 1 -1.73 -17.50 8.68
C MET A 1 -1.45 -16.27 9.51
N ASN A 2 -1.27 -16.50 10.81
CA ASN A 2 -1.33 -15.47 11.83
C ASN A 2 0.02 -14.77 11.86
N ASP A 3 0.04 -13.45 11.68
CA ASP A 3 1.20 -12.65 12.08
C ASP A 3 1.46 -12.93 13.57
N PRO A 4 2.71 -13.20 13.99
CA PRO A 4 3.00 -13.39 15.41
C PRO A 4 2.55 -12.15 16.20
N PRO A 5 1.98 -12.33 17.40
CA PRO A 5 1.63 -11.19 18.26
C PRO A 5 2.89 -10.36 18.49
N SER A 6 2.88 -9.12 18.00
CA SER A 6 4.02 -8.21 18.12
C SER A 6 4.31 -7.95 19.60
N ASN A 7 5.58 -8.05 19.99
CA ASN A 7 6.07 -7.56 21.28
C ASN A 7 5.50 -6.16 21.58
N LEU A 8 4.95 -5.98 22.78
CA LEU A 8 4.61 -4.66 23.30
C LEU A 8 5.80 -3.71 23.09
N GLY A 9 5.60 -2.63 22.32
CA GLY A 9 6.62 -1.60 22.07
C GLY A 9 7.18 -1.53 20.64
N ARG A 10 6.74 -2.37 19.68
CA ARG A 10 7.07 -2.20 18.25
C ARG A 10 5.92 -1.57 17.45
N LEU A 11 6.21 -0.44 16.78
CA LEU A 11 5.29 0.26 15.90
C LEU A 11 5.13 -0.47 14.57
N LEU A 12 6.25 -0.92 13.99
CA LEU A 12 6.24 -1.63 12.72
C LEU A 12 5.76 -3.07 12.95
N ALA A 13 4.83 -3.51 12.11
CA ALA A 13 4.66 -4.94 11.86
C ALA A 13 5.94 -5.41 11.18
N GLY A 14 6.58 -6.42 11.78
CA GLY A 14 7.81 -7.01 11.28
C GLY A 14 7.66 -7.51 9.83
N PRO A 15 8.75 -7.95 9.21
CA PRO A 15 8.62 -8.71 7.97
C PRO A 15 7.82 -9.99 8.27
N HIS A 16 7.49 -10.79 7.25
CA HIS A 16 6.83 -12.11 7.35
C HIS A 16 5.32 -12.19 7.11
N ASN A 17 4.64 -11.13 6.67
CA ASN A 17 3.31 -11.34 6.11
C ASN A 17 3.40 -11.94 4.69
N ALA A 18 2.50 -12.87 4.35
CA ALA A 18 2.56 -13.65 3.11
C ALA A 18 2.55 -12.78 1.83
N ARG A 19 2.01 -11.56 1.90
CA ARG A 19 1.97 -10.64 0.75
C ARG A 19 3.30 -9.91 0.55
N LEU A 20 3.84 -9.33 1.62
CA LEU A 20 5.01 -8.47 1.57
C LEU A 20 6.31 -9.27 1.50
N GLY A 21 6.41 -10.37 2.23
CA GLY A 21 7.62 -11.20 2.30
C GLY A 21 8.56 -10.81 3.44
N PRO A 22 9.78 -11.37 3.46
CA PRO A 22 10.67 -11.32 4.62
C PRO A 22 11.48 -10.03 4.77
N ALA A 23 11.37 -9.06 3.86
CA ALA A 23 12.24 -7.86 3.87
C ALA A 23 11.50 -6.53 4.04
N ILE A 24 10.16 -6.53 4.08
CA ILE A 24 9.36 -5.31 4.11
C ILE A 24 8.59 -5.25 5.42
N HIS A 25 8.79 -4.17 6.15
CA HIS A 25 8.03 -3.83 7.35
C HIS A 25 6.83 -2.97 6.98
N ALA A 26 5.78 -2.98 7.80
CA ALA A 26 4.60 -2.14 7.56
C ALA A 26 4.17 -1.38 8.80
N PHE A 27 3.71 -0.14 8.61
CA PHE A 27 2.96 0.60 9.61
C PHE A 27 1.51 0.72 9.13
N ASN A 28 0.57 0.27 9.95
CA ASN A 28 -0.83 0.10 9.57
C ASN A 28 -1.75 0.89 10.48
N LEU A 29 -2.75 1.50 9.86
CA LEU A 29 -3.85 2.25 10.49
C LEU A 29 -5.17 1.49 10.32
N PRO A 30 -6.24 1.86 11.05
CA PRO A 30 -7.52 1.16 10.92
C PRO A 30 -8.17 1.57 9.60
N ALA A 31 -8.89 0.64 8.97
CA ALA A 31 -9.61 0.93 7.73
C ALA A 31 -11.02 1.46 8.06
N GLU A 32 -11.06 2.63 8.69
CA GLU A 32 -12.26 3.30 9.20
C GLU A 32 -12.52 4.61 8.44
N PRO A 33 -13.79 5.11 8.38
CA PRO A 33 -14.13 6.27 7.56
C PRO A 33 -13.36 7.55 7.89
N ASP A 34 -13.02 7.76 9.17
CA ASP A 34 -12.22 8.90 9.64
C ASP A 34 -10.74 8.80 9.26
N VAL A 35 -10.28 7.60 8.87
CA VAL A 35 -8.90 7.36 8.42
C VAL A 35 -8.78 7.29 6.91
N CYS A 36 -9.66 6.52 6.27
CA CYS A 36 -9.71 6.32 4.83
C CYS A 36 -10.51 7.43 4.14
N ILE A 37 -10.14 8.69 4.38
CA ILE A 37 -10.90 9.87 3.95
C ILE A 37 -11.06 10.01 2.43
N GLY A 38 -10.22 9.32 1.64
CA GLY A 38 -10.28 9.26 0.19
C GLY A 38 -10.98 8.02 -0.37
N ALA A 39 -11.59 7.17 0.45
CA ALA A 39 -12.19 5.93 -0.01
C ALA A 39 -13.31 6.17 -1.04
N SER A 40 -13.33 5.34 -2.09
CA SER A 40 -14.43 5.29 -3.06
C SER A 40 -15.36 4.11 -2.73
N PRO A 41 -16.60 4.09 -3.24
CA PRO A 41 -17.50 2.94 -3.09
C PRO A 41 -16.85 1.60 -3.50
N THR A 42 -16.18 1.54 -4.66
CA THR A 42 -15.40 0.36 -5.08
C THR A 42 -14.31 -0.01 -4.08
N CYS A 43 -13.54 0.95 -3.58
CA CYS A 43 -12.50 0.70 -2.58
C CYS A 43 -13.08 0.14 -1.28
N GLU A 44 -14.21 0.67 -0.82
CA GLU A 44 -14.86 0.25 0.42
C GLU A 44 -15.43 -1.16 0.32
N ALA A 45 -16.04 -1.50 -0.81
CA ALA A 45 -16.59 -2.82 -1.09
C ALA A 45 -15.50 -3.89 -1.19
N ALA A 46 -14.35 -3.54 -1.80
CA ALA A 46 -13.23 -4.46 -2.00
C ALA A 46 -12.21 -4.48 -0.84
N CYS A 47 -12.43 -3.73 0.23
CA CYS A 47 -11.43 -3.52 1.29
C CYS A 47 -11.15 -4.80 2.08
N TYR A 48 -10.01 -5.44 1.82
CA TYR A 48 -9.60 -6.66 2.54
C TYR A 48 -9.36 -6.43 4.04
N ALA A 49 -9.07 -5.19 4.45
CA ALA A 49 -8.84 -4.84 5.85
C ALA A 49 -10.12 -4.88 6.70
N LYS A 50 -11.31 -4.93 6.06
CA LYS A 50 -12.59 -5.19 6.72
C LYS A 50 -12.86 -6.69 6.95
N GLY A 51 -12.05 -7.58 6.37
CA GLY A 51 -12.18 -9.02 6.51
C GLY A 51 -11.82 -9.54 7.91
N PHE A 52 -12.38 -10.69 8.29
CA PHE A 52 -12.25 -11.29 9.64
C PHE A 52 -10.80 -11.35 10.16
N LEU A 53 -9.85 -11.79 9.33
CA LEU A 53 -8.44 -11.92 9.72
C LEU A 53 -7.74 -10.59 9.98
N PHE A 54 -8.22 -9.48 9.42
CA PHE A 54 -7.66 -8.14 9.71
C PHE A 54 -8.33 -7.52 10.94
N ARG A 55 -9.58 -7.90 11.25
CA ARG A 55 -10.28 -7.43 12.47
C ARG A 55 -9.54 -7.82 13.75
N ILE A 56 -8.81 -8.94 13.77
CA ILE A 56 -7.98 -9.32 14.93
C ILE A 56 -6.87 -8.29 15.21
N GLN A 57 -6.39 -7.57 14.18
CA GLN A 57 -5.35 -6.55 14.30
C GLN A 57 -5.92 -5.14 14.50
N LEU A 58 -7.25 -4.97 14.49
CA LEU A 58 -7.90 -3.66 14.55
C LEU A 58 -7.52 -2.87 15.80
N ALA A 59 -7.45 -3.53 16.97
CA ALA A 59 -7.04 -2.88 18.21
C ALA A 59 -5.61 -2.32 18.13
N ARG A 60 -4.70 -3.04 17.45
CA ARG A 60 -3.34 -2.54 17.19
C ARG A 60 -3.37 -1.37 16.22
N HIS A 61 -4.17 -1.44 15.17
CA HIS A 61 -4.26 -0.39 14.17
C HIS A 61 -4.81 0.92 14.76
N ARG A 62 -5.84 0.86 15.61
CA ARG A 62 -6.34 2.03 16.34
C ARG A 62 -5.28 2.62 17.28
N ARG A 63 -4.53 1.80 18.01
CA ARG A 63 -3.37 2.30 18.81
C ARG A 63 -2.30 2.95 17.93
N ASN A 64 -2.01 2.40 16.76
CA ASN A 64 -1.08 3.02 15.81
C ASN A 64 -1.59 4.38 15.33
N HIS A 65 -2.91 4.53 15.17
CA HIS A 65 -3.54 5.78 14.77
C HIS A 65 -3.46 6.84 15.87
N GLU A 66 -3.75 6.48 17.10
CA GLU A 66 -3.50 7.34 18.27
C GLU A 66 -2.02 7.74 18.33
N TRP A 67 -1.11 6.77 18.18
CA TRP A 67 0.33 7.01 18.23
C TRP A 67 0.84 7.88 17.08
N SER A 68 0.20 7.82 15.91
CA SER A 68 0.57 8.64 14.76
C SER A 68 0.33 10.14 14.96
N ARG A 69 -0.46 10.50 15.99
CA ARG A 69 -0.76 11.88 16.38
C ARG A 69 0.07 12.36 17.57
N ASP A 70 0.88 11.49 18.15
CA ASP A 70 1.76 11.84 19.26
C ASP A 70 3.02 12.53 18.73
N ASP A 71 3.45 13.63 19.36
CA ASP A 71 4.65 14.39 18.99
C ASP A 71 5.93 13.54 18.97
N ARG A 72 5.94 12.41 19.69
CA ARG A 72 7.06 11.48 19.75
C ARG A 72 7.07 10.49 18.60
N PHE A 73 6.06 10.49 17.72
CA PHE A 73 5.91 9.54 16.63
C PHE A 73 7.16 9.49 15.75
N VAL A 74 7.60 10.65 15.23
CA VAL A 74 8.75 10.76 14.33
C VAL A 74 10.01 10.18 14.99
N ARG A 75 10.33 10.65 16.20
CA ARG A 75 11.50 10.17 16.96
C ARG A 75 11.46 8.66 17.20
N SER A 76 10.29 8.14 17.58
CA SER A 76 10.10 6.72 17.89
C SER A 76 10.23 5.86 16.65
N MET A 77 9.62 6.27 15.53
CA MET A 77 9.68 5.58 14.25
C MET A 77 11.11 5.56 13.68
N VAL A 78 11.81 6.70 13.71
CA VAL A 78 13.22 6.78 13.31
C VAL A 78 14.09 5.87 14.17
N GLY A 79 13.89 5.86 15.49
CA GLY A 79 14.61 5.00 16.41
C GLY A 79 14.36 3.51 16.17
N GLU A 80 13.13 3.13 15.81
CA GLU A 80 12.78 1.76 15.46
C GLU A 80 13.41 1.34 14.12
N ILE A 81 13.32 2.18 13.09
CA ILE A 81 13.90 1.92 11.76
C ILE A 81 15.42 1.74 11.85
N ARG A 82 16.10 2.64 12.57
CA ARG A 82 17.57 2.60 12.71
C ARG A 82 18.04 1.40 13.51
N ARG A 83 17.45 1.14 14.68
CA ARG A 83 17.81 -0.02 15.52
C ARG A 83 17.51 -1.35 14.82
N GLY A 84 16.43 -1.40 14.06
CA GLY A 84 16.02 -2.59 13.30
C GLY A 84 16.72 -2.75 11.95
N LEU A 85 17.60 -1.82 11.56
CA LEU A 85 18.25 -1.78 10.23
C LEU A 85 17.24 -1.94 9.08
N VAL A 86 16.06 -1.35 9.23
CA VAL A 86 14.93 -1.57 8.34
C VAL A 86 15.24 -0.99 6.96
N ARG A 87 15.23 -1.85 5.93
CA ARG A 87 15.57 -1.47 4.55
C ARG A 87 14.37 -0.98 3.75
N VAL A 88 13.18 -1.51 4.01
CA VAL A 88 11.96 -1.16 3.27
C VAL A 88 10.79 -1.07 4.24
N VAL A 89 10.09 0.05 4.19
CA VAL A 89 8.83 0.29 4.92
C VAL A 89 7.72 0.51 3.91
N ARG A 90 6.64 -0.27 4.03
CA ARG A 90 5.36 0.04 3.43
C ARG A 90 4.56 0.89 4.40
N ILE A 91 4.30 2.13 4.04
CA ILE A 91 3.36 2.98 4.77
C ILE A 91 1.98 2.53 4.33
N HIS A 92 1.29 1.86 5.25
CA HIS A 92 -0.03 1.25 5.12
C HIS A 92 -0.13 0.04 4.17
N THR A 93 -0.41 -1.11 4.78
CA THR A 93 -1.23 -2.16 4.19
C THR A 93 -2.71 -1.99 4.55
N SER A 94 -3.04 -1.21 5.57
CA SER A 94 -4.42 -0.86 5.93
C SER A 94 -4.46 0.55 6.48
N GLY A 95 -5.63 1.19 6.34
CA GLY A 95 -5.80 2.63 6.55
C GLY A 95 -5.16 3.45 5.43
N ASP A 96 -5.19 4.76 5.59
CA ASP A 96 -4.65 5.75 4.64
C ASP A 96 -4.17 7.00 5.41
N PHE A 97 -3.68 8.00 4.70
CA PHE A 97 -3.32 9.30 5.28
C PHE A 97 -4.58 10.12 5.56
N ASP A 98 -4.86 10.38 6.84
CA ASP A 98 -6.07 11.08 7.29
C ASP A 98 -5.86 12.58 7.52
N GLN A 99 -4.62 13.01 7.76
CA GLN A 99 -4.30 14.39 8.10
C GLN A 99 -3.00 14.88 7.43
N PRO A 100 -2.89 16.18 7.08
CA PRO A 100 -1.66 16.77 6.55
C PRO A 100 -0.45 16.58 7.47
N ASP A 101 -0.62 16.76 8.79
CA ASP A 101 0.46 16.57 9.78
C ASP A 101 1.02 15.16 9.79
N TYR A 102 0.17 14.17 9.55
CA TYR A 102 0.61 12.78 9.49
C TYR A 102 1.47 12.51 8.24
N VAL A 103 1.14 13.13 7.10
CA VAL A 103 1.99 13.07 5.90
C VAL A 103 3.33 13.76 6.16
N ARG A 104 3.33 14.93 6.81
CA ARG A 104 4.56 15.66 7.20
C ARG A 104 5.45 14.81 8.10
N SER A 105 4.86 14.13 9.08
CA SER A 105 5.56 13.21 9.98
C SER A 105 6.29 12.10 9.21
N TRP A 106 5.64 11.49 8.21
CA TRP A 106 6.31 10.50 7.35
C TRP A 106 7.41 11.10 6.48
N ALA A 107 7.24 12.34 6.00
CA ALA A 107 8.30 13.03 5.28
C ALA A 107 9.53 13.28 6.17
N GLU A 108 9.33 13.64 7.44
CA GLU A 108 10.41 13.78 8.42
C GLU A 108 11.11 12.45 8.71
N VAL A 109 10.35 11.37 8.93
CA VAL A 109 10.89 10.02 9.09
C VAL A 109 11.72 9.62 7.86
N ALA A 110 11.20 9.84 6.65
CA ALA A 110 11.89 9.49 5.42
C ALA A 110 13.19 10.29 5.22
N ARG A 111 13.21 11.59 5.55
CA ARG A 111 14.42 12.42 5.54
C ARG A 111 15.46 11.94 6.57
N ALA A 112 15.01 11.56 7.76
CA ALA A 112 15.89 11.07 8.82
C ALA A 112 16.45 9.65 8.56
N CYS A 113 15.84 8.90 7.64
CA CYS A 113 16.21 7.53 7.29
C CYS A 113 16.49 7.38 5.77
N PRO A 114 17.50 8.06 5.21
CA PRO A 114 17.76 8.06 3.77
C PRO A 114 18.14 6.69 3.20
N GLY A 115 18.67 5.79 4.04
CA GLY A 115 19.01 4.41 3.66
C GLY A 115 17.81 3.43 3.62
N THR A 116 16.62 3.88 4.01
CA THR A 116 15.38 3.11 4.02
C THR A 116 14.50 3.55 2.86
N ALA A 117 14.00 2.58 2.07
CA ALA A 117 13.01 2.85 1.04
C ALA A 117 11.60 2.83 1.63
N PHE A 118 10.80 3.85 1.30
CA PHE A 118 9.42 3.97 1.72
C PHE A 118 8.50 3.87 0.51
N PHE A 119 7.39 3.18 0.63
CA PHE A 119 6.35 3.20 -0.40
C PHE A 119 4.96 3.11 0.19
N SER A 120 3.99 3.69 -0.51
CA SER A 120 2.59 3.71 -0.09
C SER A 120 1.65 3.75 -1.27
N TYR A 121 0.43 3.30 -1.04
CA TYR A 121 -0.72 3.47 -1.94
C TYR A 121 -1.74 4.30 -1.19
N THR A 122 -2.23 5.37 -1.79
CA THR A 122 -3.18 6.27 -1.13
C THR A 122 -4.28 6.70 -2.08
N ARG A 123 -5.50 6.87 -1.56
CA ARG A 123 -6.60 7.59 -2.20
C ARG A 123 -6.83 8.96 -1.56
N SER A 124 -6.13 9.29 -0.48
CA SER A 124 -6.23 10.59 0.19
C SER A 124 -5.77 11.78 -0.67
N TRP A 125 -5.23 11.54 -1.87
CA TRP A 125 -5.09 12.57 -2.90
C TRP A 125 -6.41 13.24 -3.28
N ARG A 126 -7.57 12.60 -3.00
CA ARG A 126 -8.91 13.18 -3.17
C ARG A 126 -9.23 14.29 -2.18
N VAL A 127 -8.40 14.49 -1.16
CA VAL A 127 -8.57 15.53 -0.13
C VAL A 127 -7.47 16.57 -0.27
N GLY A 128 -7.84 17.78 -0.70
CA GLY A 128 -6.91 18.85 -1.10
C GLY A 128 -5.78 19.15 -0.11
N PRO A 129 -6.05 19.38 1.20
CA PRO A 129 -5.01 19.60 2.18
C PRO A 129 -4.00 18.45 2.31
N VAL A 130 -4.46 17.20 2.19
CA VAL A 130 -3.58 16.02 2.25
C VAL A 130 -2.79 15.85 0.95
N LEU A 131 -3.41 16.12 -0.20
CA LEU A 131 -2.74 16.11 -1.50
C LEU A 131 -1.52 17.04 -1.53
N ALA A 132 -1.63 18.26 -0.98
CA ALA A 132 -0.52 19.20 -0.95
C ALA A 132 0.72 18.61 -0.25
N GLU A 133 0.53 17.93 0.87
CA GLU A 133 1.62 17.27 1.60
C GLU A 133 2.11 15.99 0.91
N LEU A 134 1.22 15.23 0.26
CA LEU A 134 1.59 14.05 -0.52
C LEU A 134 2.54 14.41 -1.67
N ILE A 135 2.33 15.57 -2.32
CA ILE A 135 3.26 16.10 -3.33
C ILE A 135 4.64 16.35 -2.71
N GLY A 136 4.69 16.92 -1.51
CA GLY A 136 5.94 17.12 -0.76
C GLY A 136 6.64 15.81 -0.43
N LEU A 137 5.90 14.82 0.07
CA LEU A 137 6.40 13.49 0.39
C LEU A 137 6.95 12.78 -0.85
N ALA A 138 6.25 12.89 -1.99
CA ALA A 138 6.65 12.29 -3.27
C ALA A 138 7.93 12.89 -3.88
N ARG A 139 8.41 14.05 -3.40
CA ARG A 139 9.69 14.64 -3.84
C ARG A 139 10.91 13.96 -3.21
N LEU A 140 10.74 13.22 -2.12
CA LEU A 140 11.85 12.56 -1.43
C LEU A 140 12.39 11.38 -2.24
N ALA A 141 13.71 11.32 -2.42
CA ALA A 141 14.37 10.34 -3.29
C ALA A 141 14.10 8.88 -2.88
N ASN A 142 13.99 8.63 -1.57
CA ASN A 142 13.74 7.32 -0.97
C ASN A 142 12.25 7.00 -0.79
N VAL A 143 11.34 7.80 -1.36
CA VAL A 143 9.90 7.57 -1.31
C VAL A 143 9.34 7.23 -2.70
N SER A 144 8.53 6.17 -2.73
CA SER A 144 7.75 5.71 -3.89
C SER A 144 6.27 5.81 -3.58
N LEU A 145 5.63 6.90 -4.00
CA LEU A 145 4.20 7.10 -3.79
C LEU A 145 3.38 6.59 -4.99
N TRP A 146 2.28 5.92 -4.69
CA TRP A 146 1.31 5.46 -5.68
C TRP A 146 -0.06 6.07 -5.38
N PHE A 147 -0.58 6.86 -6.31
CA PHE A 147 -1.98 7.25 -6.28
C PHE A 147 -2.81 6.07 -6.76
N SER A 148 -3.58 5.51 -5.82
CA SER A 148 -4.53 4.46 -6.13
C SER A 148 -5.78 5.08 -6.71
N GLU A 149 -6.31 4.47 -7.76
CA GLU A 149 -7.55 4.84 -8.41
C GLU A 149 -8.37 3.58 -8.73
N ASP A 150 -9.65 3.77 -9.00
CA ASP A 150 -10.62 2.79 -9.47
C ASP A 150 -11.74 3.52 -10.23
N ARG A 151 -12.72 2.77 -10.73
CA ARG A 151 -13.84 3.31 -11.50
C ARG A 151 -14.63 4.43 -10.80
N ASP A 152 -14.66 4.46 -9.46
CA ASP A 152 -15.47 5.41 -8.68
C ASP A 152 -14.62 6.51 -8.02
N SER A 153 -13.29 6.41 -8.03
CA SER A 153 -12.43 7.40 -7.36
C SER A 153 -12.26 8.69 -8.16
N GLY A 154 -12.58 8.67 -9.46
CA GLY A 154 -12.10 9.66 -10.40
C GLY A 154 -10.60 9.52 -10.69
N ARG A 155 -10.05 10.48 -11.45
CA ARG A 155 -8.64 10.48 -11.86
C ARG A 155 -7.77 11.30 -10.90
N PRO A 156 -6.62 10.77 -10.46
CA PRO A 156 -5.69 11.54 -9.65
C PRO A 156 -4.98 12.61 -10.50
N PRO A 157 -4.56 13.74 -9.90
CA PRO A 157 -3.77 14.74 -10.60
C PRO A 157 -2.41 14.18 -11.03
N ALA A 158 -1.89 14.67 -12.16
CA ALA A 158 -0.56 14.32 -12.62
C ALA A 158 0.50 15.00 -11.72
N VAL A 159 1.22 14.20 -10.92
CA VAL A 159 2.26 14.68 -10.02
C VAL A 159 3.59 14.02 -10.39
N PRO A 160 4.68 14.79 -10.60
CA PRO A 160 5.99 14.22 -10.88
C PRO A 160 6.42 13.20 -9.83
N ARG A 161 7.01 12.08 -10.28
CA ARG A 161 7.48 10.96 -9.44
C ARG A 161 6.39 10.13 -8.74
N VAL A 162 5.11 10.50 -8.87
CA VAL A 162 4.00 9.66 -8.38
C VAL A 162 3.56 8.72 -9.48
N ARG A 163 3.36 7.45 -9.13
CA ARG A 163 2.82 6.42 -10.04
C ARG A 163 1.34 6.21 -9.80
N ARG A 164 0.63 5.67 -10.77
CA ARG A 164 -0.80 5.35 -10.68
C ARG A 164 -1.04 3.85 -10.61
N ALA A 165 -1.82 3.46 -9.61
CA ALA A 165 -2.24 2.08 -9.41
C ALA A 165 -3.75 1.98 -9.60
N TYR A 166 -4.19 1.19 -10.57
CA TYR A 166 -5.61 0.99 -10.81
C TYR A 166 -6.11 -0.27 -10.11
N LEU A 167 -7.17 -0.18 -9.30
CA LEU A 167 -7.84 -1.33 -8.71
C LEU A 167 -9.00 -1.76 -9.63
N LEU A 168 -8.77 -2.83 -10.39
CA LEU A 168 -9.78 -3.48 -11.21
C LEU A 168 -10.72 -4.30 -10.31
N ALA A 169 -11.96 -3.85 -10.18
CA ALA A 169 -12.95 -4.54 -9.37
C ALA A 169 -13.40 -5.87 -10.00
N ASP A 170 -14.05 -6.72 -9.22
CA ASP A 170 -14.64 -7.95 -9.76
C ASP A 170 -15.75 -7.61 -10.77
N GLY A 171 -15.82 -8.36 -11.86
CA GLY A 171 -16.73 -8.09 -12.98
C GLY A 171 -16.46 -6.81 -13.78
N GLU A 172 -15.38 -6.07 -13.51
CA GLU A 172 -14.98 -4.94 -14.37
C GLU A 172 -14.45 -5.40 -15.71
N ALA A 173 -14.82 -4.69 -16.78
CA ALA A 173 -14.21 -4.88 -18.08
C ALA A 173 -12.77 -4.35 -18.09
N GLU A 174 -11.83 -5.14 -18.61
CA GLU A 174 -10.42 -4.79 -18.58
C GLU A 174 -10.09 -3.55 -19.42
N ASP A 175 -10.85 -3.27 -20.48
CA ASP A 175 -10.73 -2.07 -21.33
C ASP A 175 -11.08 -0.77 -20.59
N GLY A 176 -11.78 -0.85 -19.47
CA GLY A 176 -12.00 0.26 -18.54
C GLY A 176 -10.74 0.70 -17.79
N VAL A 177 -9.67 -0.12 -17.79
CA VAL A 177 -8.39 0.25 -17.17
C VAL A 177 -7.76 1.42 -17.93
N PRO A 178 -7.40 2.52 -17.27
CA PRO A 178 -6.58 3.57 -17.83
C PRO A 178 -5.31 3.09 -18.55
N THR A 179 -5.15 3.47 -19.81
CA THR A 179 -3.95 3.13 -20.62
C THR A 179 -2.67 3.81 -20.13
N ASP A 180 -2.79 4.71 -19.18
CA ASP A 180 -1.70 5.48 -18.59
C ASP A 180 -1.47 5.14 -17.10
N ALA A 181 -2.11 4.08 -16.59
CA ALA A 181 -1.78 3.51 -15.28
C ALA A 181 -0.43 2.78 -15.32
N ASP A 182 0.28 2.76 -14.18
CA ASP A 182 1.58 2.09 -14.06
C ASP A 182 1.44 0.63 -13.62
N LEU A 183 0.37 0.28 -12.90
CA LEU A 183 0.12 -1.05 -12.36
C LEU A 183 -1.37 -1.30 -12.12
N VAL A 184 -1.84 -2.51 -12.43
CA VAL A 184 -3.20 -2.95 -12.14
C VAL A 184 -3.21 -3.92 -10.96
N PHE A 185 -4.04 -3.66 -9.97
CA PHE A 185 -4.44 -4.60 -8.93
C PHE A 185 -5.80 -5.19 -9.28
N ARG A 186 -6.04 -6.43 -8.88
CA ARG A 186 -7.28 -7.15 -9.15
C ARG A 186 -7.90 -7.59 -7.84
N VAL A 187 -9.21 -7.39 -7.71
CA VAL A 187 -9.96 -7.97 -6.60
C VAL A 187 -10.04 -9.49 -6.82
N PRO A 188 -9.60 -10.31 -5.84
CA PRO A 188 -9.74 -11.76 -5.95
C PRO A 188 -11.20 -12.17 -5.76
N LEU A 189 -11.57 -13.32 -6.33
CA LEU A 189 -12.85 -13.96 -6.08
C LEU A 189 -13.03 -14.27 -4.58
N PRO A 190 -14.28 -14.34 -4.08
CA PRO A 190 -14.57 -14.70 -2.70
C PRO A 190 -13.80 -15.94 -2.26
N ARG A 191 -12.94 -15.76 -1.26
CA ARG A 191 -12.01 -16.80 -0.81
C ARG A 191 -12.76 -17.87 -0.03
N ARG A 192 -12.67 -19.13 -0.46
CA ARG A 192 -13.09 -20.29 0.34
C ARG A 192 -12.06 -20.59 1.44
N PRO A 193 -12.48 -21.02 2.64
CA PRO A 193 -11.55 -21.44 3.69
C PRO A 193 -10.51 -22.43 3.18
N GLY A 194 -9.24 -22.21 3.53
CA GLY A 194 -8.13 -23.08 3.11
C GLY A 194 -7.59 -22.87 1.69
N GLN A 195 -8.23 -22.05 0.84
CA GLN A 195 -7.75 -21.81 -0.53
C GLN A 195 -6.90 -20.54 -0.65
N CYS A 196 -6.04 -20.47 -1.66
CA CYS A 196 -5.35 -19.23 -2.06
C CYS A 196 -6.31 -18.25 -2.75
N ASN A 197 -5.90 -16.99 -2.89
CA ASN A 197 -6.65 -16.03 -3.70
C ASN A 197 -6.77 -16.54 -5.14
N GLN A 198 -7.99 -16.53 -5.67
CA GLN A 198 -8.30 -16.91 -7.04
C GLN A 198 -8.81 -15.71 -7.82
N TYR A 199 -8.70 -15.79 -9.14
CA TYR A 199 -9.10 -14.75 -10.08
C TYR A 199 -9.89 -15.41 -11.20
N ALA A 200 -10.89 -14.71 -11.76
CA ALA A 200 -11.75 -15.25 -12.81
C ALA A 200 -10.98 -15.86 -13.99
N ARG A 201 -9.86 -15.22 -14.35
CA ARG A 201 -8.89 -15.75 -15.32
C ARG A 201 -7.45 -15.34 -15.00
N PRO A 202 -6.45 -16.14 -15.38
CA PRO A 202 -5.06 -15.71 -15.38
C PRO A 202 -4.85 -14.52 -16.34
N ALA A 203 -4.17 -13.47 -15.89
CA ALA A 203 -3.89 -12.28 -16.70
C ALA A 203 -2.58 -11.63 -16.27
N LYS A 204 -1.61 -11.49 -17.19
CA LYS A 204 -0.37 -10.73 -16.94
C LYS A 204 -0.55 -9.24 -17.17
N ARG A 205 -1.49 -8.88 -18.04
CA ARG A 205 -1.82 -7.49 -18.40
C ARG A 205 -3.34 -7.31 -18.44
N ALA A 206 -3.80 -6.08 -18.22
CA ALA A 206 -5.19 -5.64 -18.40
C ALA A 206 -5.13 -4.27 -19.11
N ASN A 207 -5.83 -4.14 -20.25
CA ASN A 207 -5.67 -3.04 -21.20
C ASN A 207 -4.20 -2.66 -21.51
N GLY A 208 -3.36 -3.66 -21.74
CA GLY A 208 -1.92 -3.46 -21.97
C GLY A 208 -1.10 -3.10 -20.73
N ILE A 209 -1.71 -2.73 -19.60
CA ILE A 209 -1.00 -2.40 -18.35
C ILE A 209 -0.65 -3.66 -17.57
N LEU A 210 0.53 -3.68 -16.95
CA LEU A 210 0.98 -4.81 -16.11
C LEU A 210 0.01 -5.03 -14.94
N VAL A 211 -0.47 -6.26 -14.80
CA VAL A 211 -1.16 -6.71 -13.59
C VAL A 211 -0.12 -7.07 -12.53
N CYS A 212 -0.34 -6.61 -11.29
CA CYS A 212 0.45 -6.93 -10.11
C CYS A 212 0.83 -8.41 -10.12
N PRO A 213 2.13 -8.76 -10.16
CA PRO A 213 2.56 -10.14 -10.35
C PRO A 213 2.00 -11.18 -9.36
N LYS A 214 1.59 -10.77 -8.15
CA LYS A 214 0.94 -11.63 -7.15
C LYS A 214 -0.56 -11.89 -7.47
N GLU A 215 -1.16 -11.05 -8.30
CA GLU A 215 -2.60 -11.04 -8.61
C GLU A 215 -2.89 -11.46 -10.05
N GLN A 216 -1.88 -12.00 -10.74
CA GLN A 216 -2.01 -12.49 -12.11
C GLN A 216 -2.80 -13.80 -12.21
N GLY A 217 -3.04 -14.51 -11.10
CA GLY A 217 -3.75 -15.80 -11.10
C GLY A 217 -2.99 -16.91 -11.85
N ILE A 218 -1.68 -16.79 -12.01
CA ILE A 218 -0.83 -17.76 -12.72
C ILE A 218 -0.13 -18.65 -11.68
N ALA A 219 -0.20 -19.96 -11.88
CA ALA A 219 0.56 -20.91 -11.07
C ALA A 219 2.07 -20.65 -11.19
N ARG A 220 2.77 -20.59 -10.06
CA ARG A 220 4.22 -20.37 -9.99
C ARG A 220 4.86 -21.45 -9.15
N ARG A 221 6.06 -21.88 -9.55
CA ARG A 221 6.88 -22.82 -8.77
C ARG A 221 7.30 -22.25 -7.41
N VAL A 222 7.46 -20.93 -7.31
CA VAL A 222 7.81 -20.22 -6.08
C VAL A 222 6.78 -19.11 -5.84
N GLU A 223 6.31 -18.97 -4.60
CA GLU A 223 5.38 -17.91 -4.23
C GLU A 223 6.04 -16.54 -4.39
N LEU A 224 5.33 -15.64 -5.09
CA LEU A 224 5.79 -14.27 -5.27
C LEU A 224 5.34 -13.37 -4.13
N THR A 225 6.28 -12.62 -3.59
CA THR A 225 6.08 -11.59 -2.56
C THR A 225 6.53 -10.22 -3.06
N CYS A 226 6.09 -9.13 -2.41
CA CYS A 226 6.60 -7.80 -2.74
C CYS A 226 8.13 -7.70 -2.58
N SER A 227 8.72 -8.38 -1.59
CA SER A 227 10.18 -8.48 -1.42
C SER A 227 10.88 -9.11 -2.63
N SER A 228 10.24 -10.07 -3.30
CA SER A 228 10.80 -10.72 -4.49
C SER A 228 10.65 -9.88 -5.76
N CYS A 229 9.47 -9.29 -6.01
CA CYS A 229 9.21 -8.56 -7.27
C CYS A 229 9.78 -7.13 -7.26
N ARG A 230 9.73 -6.46 -6.11
CA ARG A 230 10.31 -5.12 -5.85
C ARG A 230 9.75 -3.96 -6.69
N ILE A 231 8.73 -4.18 -7.51
CA ILE A 231 8.15 -3.17 -8.42
C ILE A 231 7.73 -1.89 -7.67
N CYS A 232 7.12 -2.07 -6.50
CA CYS A 232 6.44 -0.99 -5.78
C CYS A 232 7.37 0.04 -5.12
N PHE A 233 8.64 -0.30 -4.91
CA PHE A 233 9.60 0.52 -4.15
C PHE A 233 10.98 0.61 -4.82
N THR A 234 11.06 0.17 -6.08
CA THR A 234 12.25 0.36 -6.93
C THR A 234 11.80 0.91 -8.27
N ASP A 235 12.74 1.49 -9.03
CA ASP A 235 12.49 1.98 -10.39
C ASP A 235 12.25 0.86 -11.41
N ARG A 236 12.18 -0.41 -10.98
CA ARG A 236 11.90 -1.56 -11.86
C ARG A 236 10.57 -1.46 -12.59
N ALA A 237 9.59 -0.72 -12.06
CA ALA A 237 8.30 -0.51 -12.75
C ALA A 237 8.47 0.15 -14.12
N ARG A 238 9.45 1.06 -14.28
CA ARG A 238 9.71 1.77 -15.54
C ARG A 238 10.27 0.86 -16.65
N ARG A 239 10.81 -0.32 -16.31
CA ARG A 239 11.46 -1.24 -17.26
C ARG A 239 10.51 -2.24 -17.93
N PHE A 240 9.27 -2.39 -17.46
CA PHE A 240 8.27 -3.31 -18.02
C PHE A 240 7.19 -2.63 -18.88
N GLY A 241 7.31 -1.30 -19.05
CA GLY A 241 6.37 -0.41 -19.72
C GLY A 241 6.85 0.14 -21.06
N THR A 242 7.93 -0.39 -21.63
CA THR A 242 8.30 -0.10 -23.02
C THR A 242 8.17 -1.38 -23.83
N PRO A 243 7.53 -1.37 -25.00
CA PRO A 243 7.64 -2.49 -25.94
C PRO A 243 9.09 -2.83 -26.25
#